data_AF-A0A1Q6CN16-F1
#
_entry.id   AF-A0A1Q6CN16-F1
#
_cell.length_a   1.000
_cell.length_b   1.000
_cell.length_c   1.000
_cell.angle_alpha   90.00
_cell.angle_beta   90.00
_cell.angle_gamma   90.00
#
_symmetry.space_group_name_H-M   'P 1'
#
loop_
_entity.id
_entity.type
_entity.pdbx_description
1 polymer ?
#
loop_
_entity_poly.entity_id
_entity_poly.type
_entity_poly.pdbx_seq_one_letter_code
_entity_poly.pdbx_strand_id
1 'polypeptide(L)'
;MNCSKLNLESFVELTKQKQEQNLQQIEISSQSINRWLKYCEYHYFTLVNSTSKDDLHDDRLLQIRREGENVQLRFVYEANISAFLSSLHSLLDSFPYLLNLFIPVFDNPNNTRIKWHSEFLCKYEKYRFFNTLIDFMLDENFHKVKGYANTIKHKHLIRVANRLDYLEFESFDIKVPVRTANCDINFVLKRIENQNVLEFIEECHNHLIPKFFALCNEILDFKSCN
;
A
#
# COMPACT_ATOMS: atom_id res chain seq x y z
N MET A 1 8.10 5.24 -17.89
CA MET A 1 7.11 5.90 -17.00
C MET A 1 7.86 6.57 -15.86
N ASN A 2 7.78 7.90 -15.76
CA ASN A 2 8.34 8.64 -14.63
C ASN A 2 7.41 8.45 -13.43
N CYS A 3 7.72 7.48 -12.57
CA CYS A 3 7.18 7.47 -11.21
C CYS A 3 7.63 8.79 -10.59
N SER A 4 6.69 9.70 -10.31
CA SER A 4 6.95 10.97 -9.64
C SER A 4 7.61 10.64 -8.30
N LYS A 5 8.95 10.70 -8.26
CA LYS A 5 9.74 10.47 -7.05
C LYS A 5 9.25 11.48 -6.03
N LEU A 6 8.55 11.00 -5.00
CA LEU A 6 8.20 11.83 -3.86
C LEU A 6 9.51 12.31 -3.24
N ASN A 7 9.68 13.62 -3.11
CA ASN A 7 10.79 14.16 -2.33
C ASN A 7 10.43 14.06 -0.84
N LEU A 8 10.52 12.86 -0.28
CA LEU A 8 10.30 12.62 1.16
C LEU A 8 11.29 13.42 2.03
N GLU A 9 12.43 13.84 1.47
CA GLU A 9 13.36 14.74 2.15
C GLU A 9 12.72 16.10 2.39
N SER A 10 11.78 16.54 1.55
CA SER A 10 11.04 17.79 1.74
C SER A 10 10.15 17.79 3.00
N PHE A 11 9.58 16.64 3.42
CA PHE A 11 8.88 16.54 4.72
C PHE A 11 9.83 16.87 5.87
N VAL A 12 11.03 16.30 5.82
CA VAL A 12 12.07 16.51 6.84
C VAL A 12 12.60 17.95 6.81
N GLU A 13 12.86 18.49 5.63
CA GLU A 13 13.39 19.85 5.44
C GLU A 13 12.42 20.93 5.93
N LEU A 14 11.13 20.82 5.59
CA LEU A 14 10.10 21.77 6.05
C LEU A 14 9.95 21.73 7.58
N THR A 15 10.05 20.53 8.17
CA THR A 15 10.02 20.35 9.62
C THR A 15 11.25 20.96 10.29
N LYS A 16 12.45 20.78 9.71
CA LYS A 16 13.71 21.40 10.19
C LYS A 16 13.60 22.92 10.23
N GLN A 17 13.06 23.51 9.17
CA GLN A 17 12.88 24.96 9.08
C GLN A 17 11.93 25.50 10.17
N LYS A 18 10.94 24.71 10.57
CA LYS A 18 9.93 25.08 11.57
C LYS A 18 10.28 24.69 13.02
N GLN A 19 11.45 24.09 13.26
CA GLN A 19 11.94 23.66 14.59
C GLN A 19 10.92 22.80 15.39
N GLU A 20 10.17 21.93 14.70
CA GLU A 20 9.13 21.14 15.36
C GLU A 20 9.73 20.04 16.27
N GLN A 21 9.07 19.80 17.41
CA GLN A 21 9.57 18.89 18.47
C GLN A 21 9.65 17.40 18.08
N ASN A 22 9.18 17.02 16.89
CA ASN A 22 9.07 15.63 16.42
C ASN A 22 9.99 15.29 15.23
N LEU A 23 11.03 16.10 15.00
CA LEU A 23 11.86 15.98 13.80
C LEU A 23 12.46 14.58 13.61
N GLN A 24 12.95 13.95 14.69
CA GLN A 24 13.55 12.61 14.61
C GLN A 24 12.52 11.55 14.19
N GLN A 25 11.31 11.61 14.72
CA GLN A 25 10.23 10.67 14.36
C GLN A 25 9.79 10.86 12.90
N ILE A 26 9.79 12.10 12.41
CA ILE A 26 9.48 12.42 11.01
C ILE A 26 10.58 11.88 10.08
N GLU A 27 11.85 12.03 10.44
CA GLU A 27 12.98 11.46 9.70
C GLU A 27 12.86 9.92 9.60
N ILE A 28 12.65 9.25 10.73
CA ILE A 28 12.51 7.79 10.79
C ILE A 28 11.29 7.31 9.98
N SER A 29 10.15 8.01 10.08
CA SER A 29 8.93 7.65 9.35
C SER A 29 9.12 7.84 7.84
N SER A 30 9.76 8.94 7.43
CA SER A 30 10.06 9.23 6.02
C SER A 30 11.02 8.20 5.43
N GLN A 31 12.06 7.81 6.17
CA GLN A 31 12.97 6.72 5.77
C GLN A 31 12.23 5.38 5.64
N SER A 32 11.30 5.10 6.55
CA SER A 32 10.50 3.87 6.51
C SER A 32 9.62 3.80 5.26
N ILE A 33 8.94 4.90 4.90
CA ILE A 33 8.14 5.00 3.66
C ILE A 33 9.02 4.78 2.43
N ASN A 34 10.17 5.45 2.36
CA ASN A 34 11.14 5.28 1.27
C ASN A 34 11.61 3.82 1.13
N ARG A 35 11.88 3.14 2.26
CA ARG A 35 12.26 1.73 2.27
C ARG A 35 11.15 0.84 1.73
N TRP A 36 9.91 1.05 2.20
CA TRP A 36 8.77 0.26 1.73
C TRP A 36 8.49 0.45 0.25
N LEU A 37 8.62 1.67 -0.27
CA LEU A 37 8.53 1.93 -1.71
C LEU A 37 9.56 1.11 -2.49
N LYS A 38 10.83 1.15 -2.10
CA LYS A 38 11.91 0.38 -2.77
C LYS A 38 11.64 -1.13 -2.74
N TYR A 39 11.09 -1.64 -1.64
CA TYR A 39 10.68 -3.05 -1.57
C TYR A 39 9.52 -3.35 -2.52
N CYS A 40 8.52 -2.47 -2.63
CA CYS A 40 7.45 -2.63 -3.61
C CYS A 40 8.01 -2.65 -5.04
N GLU A 41 8.88 -1.70 -5.41
CA GLU A 41 9.51 -1.65 -6.73
C GLU A 41 10.32 -2.93 -7.02
N TYR A 42 11.18 -3.34 -6.08
CA TYR A 42 12.01 -4.54 -6.23
C TYR A 42 11.16 -5.80 -6.45
N HIS A 43 10.15 -6.03 -5.60
CA HIS A 43 9.32 -7.23 -5.69
C HIS A 43 8.40 -7.20 -6.91
N TYR A 44 7.94 -6.02 -7.34
CA TYR A 44 7.18 -5.86 -8.57
C TYR A 44 8.00 -6.31 -9.79
N PHE A 45 9.19 -5.73 -9.99
CA PHE A 45 10.01 -6.07 -11.16
C PHE A 45 10.51 -7.52 -11.12
N THR A 46 10.83 -8.04 -9.94
CA THR A 46 11.20 -9.46 -9.79
C THR A 46 10.03 -10.38 -10.14
N LEU A 47 8.80 -10.01 -9.74
CA LEU A 47 7.59 -10.75 -10.10
C LEU A 47 7.36 -10.76 -11.61
N VAL A 48 7.39 -9.59 -12.26
CA VAL A 48 7.24 -9.47 -13.73
C VAL A 48 8.26 -10.34 -14.46
N ASN A 49 9.51 -10.34 -13.98
CA ASN A 49 10.58 -11.16 -14.56
C ASN A 49 10.45 -12.66 -14.28
N SER A 50 9.58 -13.09 -13.36
CA SER A 50 9.37 -14.50 -12.98
C SER A 50 7.99 -15.05 -13.36
N THR A 51 7.22 -14.28 -14.13
CA THR A 51 5.83 -14.61 -14.50
C THR A 51 5.54 -14.33 -15.96
N SER A 52 6.54 -14.50 -16.85
CA SER A 52 6.26 -14.51 -18.29
C SER A 52 5.32 -15.68 -18.65
N LYS A 53 4.67 -15.62 -19.82
CA LYS A 53 3.76 -16.70 -20.24
C LYS A 53 4.48 -18.05 -20.31
N ASP A 54 5.71 -18.06 -20.82
CA ASP A 54 6.51 -19.29 -20.91
C ASP A 54 6.88 -19.80 -19.52
N ASP A 55 7.25 -18.90 -18.60
CA ASP A 55 7.53 -19.26 -17.21
C ASP A 55 6.33 -19.90 -16.50
N LEU A 56 5.15 -19.29 -16.63
CA LEU A 56 3.93 -19.81 -16.00
C LEU A 56 3.52 -21.15 -16.61
N HIS A 57 3.66 -21.29 -17.92
CA HIS A 57 3.39 -22.53 -18.63
C HIS A 57 4.34 -23.65 -18.18
N ASP A 58 5.65 -23.38 -18.17
CA ASP A 58 6.69 -24.35 -17.81
C ASP A 58 6.63 -24.73 -16.33
N ASP A 59 6.37 -23.78 -15.42
CA ASP A 59 6.17 -24.09 -14.00
C ASP A 59 4.98 -25.04 -13.81
N ARG A 60 3.86 -24.80 -14.51
CA ARG A 60 2.65 -25.62 -14.35
C ARG A 60 2.83 -27.04 -14.87
N LEU A 61 3.61 -27.24 -15.94
CA LEU A 61 3.81 -28.56 -16.54
C LEU A 61 5.02 -29.31 -15.95
N LEU A 62 6.11 -28.60 -15.68
CA LEU A 62 7.43 -29.18 -15.42
C LEU A 62 7.96 -28.86 -14.01
N GLN A 63 7.34 -27.93 -13.29
CA GLN A 63 7.79 -27.46 -11.96
C GLN A 63 9.27 -27.02 -11.98
N ILE A 64 9.59 -26.14 -12.93
CA ILE A 64 10.96 -25.77 -13.25
C ILE A 64 11.67 -25.02 -12.12
N ARG A 65 13.01 -25.04 -12.19
CA ARG A 65 13.92 -24.18 -11.45
C ARG A 65 14.79 -23.46 -12.46
N ARG A 66 14.98 -22.15 -12.29
CA ARG A 66 15.88 -21.41 -13.18
C ARG A 66 17.33 -21.66 -12.81
N GLU A 67 18.22 -21.46 -13.78
CA GLU A 67 19.65 -21.58 -13.53
C GLU A 67 20.08 -20.60 -12.42
N GLY A 68 20.82 -21.11 -11.43
CA GLY A 68 21.24 -20.34 -10.25
C GLY A 68 20.19 -20.24 -9.13
N GLU A 69 18.96 -20.71 -9.34
CA GLU A 69 17.94 -20.76 -8.29
C GLU A 69 17.90 -22.14 -7.59
N ASN A 70 17.74 -22.11 -6.27
CA ASN A 70 17.65 -23.31 -5.44
C ASN A 70 16.21 -23.76 -5.15
N VAL A 71 15.23 -23.00 -5.62
CA VAL A 71 13.80 -23.22 -5.36
C VAL A 71 13.03 -23.30 -6.69
N GLN A 72 11.85 -23.90 -6.65
CA GLN A 72 10.93 -23.90 -7.80
C GLN A 72 10.48 -22.47 -8.11
N LEU A 73 10.27 -22.19 -9.40
CA LEU A 73 9.79 -20.91 -9.89
C LEU A 73 8.51 -20.46 -9.18
N ARG A 74 7.61 -21.41 -8.88
CA ARG A 74 6.45 -21.17 -8.02
C ARG A 74 6.74 -20.44 -6.72
N PHE A 75 7.76 -20.88 -5.99
CA PHE A 75 8.11 -20.22 -4.72
C PHE A 75 8.63 -18.81 -4.94
N VAL A 76 9.27 -18.54 -6.08
CA VAL A 76 9.77 -17.22 -6.42
C VAL A 76 8.62 -16.24 -6.62
N TYR A 77 7.64 -16.56 -7.48
CA TYR A 77 6.53 -15.64 -7.70
C TYR A 77 5.62 -15.52 -6.48
N GLU A 78 5.33 -16.60 -5.73
CA GLU A 78 4.50 -16.54 -4.51
C GLU A 78 5.16 -15.68 -3.42
N ALA A 79 6.48 -15.80 -3.24
CA ALA A 79 7.23 -14.98 -2.29
C ALA A 79 7.20 -13.50 -2.69
N ASN A 80 7.39 -13.18 -3.97
CA ASN A 80 7.36 -11.79 -4.43
C ASN A 80 5.96 -11.16 -4.34
N ILE A 81 4.88 -11.92 -4.62
CA ILE A 81 3.50 -11.48 -4.41
C ILE A 81 3.28 -11.10 -2.94
N SER A 82 3.63 -12.01 -2.03
CA SER A 82 3.44 -11.81 -0.59
C SER A 82 4.27 -10.64 -0.07
N ALA A 83 5.54 -10.53 -0.49
CA ALA A 83 6.44 -9.47 -0.07
C ALA A 83 6.03 -8.10 -0.62
N PHE A 84 5.58 -8.03 -1.87
CA PHE A 84 5.03 -6.81 -2.47
C PHE A 84 3.81 -6.32 -1.66
N LEU A 85 2.80 -7.17 -1.46
CA LEU A 85 1.56 -6.78 -0.80
C LEU A 85 1.77 -6.46 0.68
N SER A 86 2.67 -7.16 1.36
CA SER A 86 3.04 -6.86 2.75
C SER A 86 3.77 -5.52 2.86
N SER A 87 4.72 -5.26 1.96
CA SER A 87 5.46 -3.98 1.91
C SER A 87 4.53 -2.81 1.59
N LEU A 88 3.62 -3.00 0.64
CA LEU A 88 2.63 -2.00 0.28
C LEU A 88 1.65 -1.73 1.42
N HIS A 89 1.16 -2.78 2.10
CA HIS A 89 0.34 -2.60 3.29
C HIS A 89 1.07 -1.77 4.36
N SER A 90 2.34 -2.09 4.64
CA SER A 90 3.14 -1.33 5.60
C SER A 90 3.38 0.12 5.16
N LEU A 91 3.59 0.37 3.87
CA LEU A 91 3.68 1.73 3.31
C LEU A 91 2.41 2.52 3.63
N LEU A 92 1.24 1.98 3.26
CA LEU A 92 -0.04 2.67 3.37
C LEU A 92 -0.52 2.81 4.82
N ASP A 93 -0.32 1.78 5.66
CA ASP A 93 -0.76 1.79 7.06
C ASP A 93 0.13 2.69 7.96
N SER A 94 1.35 3.01 7.52
CA SER A 94 2.25 3.95 8.23
C SER A 94 1.85 5.42 8.06
N PHE A 95 1.06 5.75 7.04
CA PHE A 95 0.75 7.13 6.67
C PHE A 95 -0.05 7.93 7.71
N PRO A 96 -1.12 7.39 8.35
CA PRO A 96 -1.85 8.13 9.37
C PRO A 96 -0.95 8.66 10.49
N TYR A 97 0.05 7.87 10.88
CA TYR A 97 1.04 8.26 11.88
C TYR A 97 1.92 9.40 11.37
N LEU A 98 2.47 9.30 10.16
CA LEU A 98 3.24 10.39 9.55
C LEU A 98 2.40 11.68 9.47
N LEU A 99 1.15 11.58 9.01
CA LEU A 99 0.27 12.73 8.87
C LEU A 99 0.02 13.41 10.22
N ASN A 100 -0.19 12.66 11.31
CA ASN A 100 -0.35 13.25 12.64
C ASN A 100 0.96 13.83 13.20
N LEU A 101 2.13 13.30 12.83
CA LEU A 101 3.39 13.95 13.20
C LEU A 101 3.56 15.29 12.49
N PHE A 102 3.18 15.37 11.21
CA PHE A 102 3.36 16.55 10.37
C PHE A 102 2.28 17.63 10.59
N ILE A 103 1.05 17.19 10.86
CA ILE A 103 -0.11 18.02 11.16
C ILE A 103 -0.80 17.40 12.39
N PRO A 104 -0.37 17.78 13.61
CA PRO A 104 -0.92 17.22 14.84
C PRO A 104 -2.37 17.62 15.05
N VAL A 105 -3.25 16.63 15.05
CA VAL A 105 -4.68 16.78 15.39
C VAL A 105 -5.09 15.91 16.58
N PHE A 106 -4.17 15.05 17.04
CA PHE A 106 -4.25 14.28 18.28
C PHE A 106 -3.16 14.74 19.23
N ASP A 107 -3.53 15.00 20.49
CA ASP A 107 -2.60 15.49 21.53
C ASP A 107 -1.47 14.50 21.83
N ASN A 108 -1.77 13.20 21.73
CA ASN A 108 -0.79 12.13 21.90
C ASN A 108 -0.45 11.49 20.55
N PRO A 109 0.80 11.60 20.06
CA PRO A 109 1.21 11.00 18.78
C PRO A 109 1.23 9.47 18.81
N ASN A 110 1.23 8.83 19.98
CA ASN A 110 1.17 7.38 20.14
C ASN A 110 -0.27 6.86 20.35
N ASN A 111 -1.28 7.68 20.03
CA ASN A 111 -2.67 7.28 20.18
C ASN A 111 -3.03 6.14 19.22
N THR A 112 -3.62 5.05 19.73
CA THR A 112 -4.04 3.87 18.96
C THR A 112 -5.20 4.13 17.99
N ARG A 113 -5.78 5.33 18.04
CA ARG A 113 -6.77 5.85 17.08
C ARG A 113 -6.14 6.49 15.84
N ILE A 114 -4.81 6.62 15.78
CA ILE A 114 -4.12 7.13 14.59
C ILE A 114 -3.99 5.98 13.57
N LYS A 115 -5.06 5.77 12.79
CA LYS A 115 -5.16 4.74 11.75
C LYS A 115 -6.29 5.08 10.79
N TRP A 116 -6.35 4.38 9.66
CA TRP A 116 -7.40 4.54 8.65
C TRP A 116 -8.81 4.15 9.16
N HIS A 117 -9.56 5.13 9.68
CA HIS A 117 -10.99 5.05 9.99
C HIS A 117 -11.65 6.44 9.99
N SER A 118 -12.98 6.48 10.01
CA SER A 118 -13.77 7.72 9.97
C SER A 118 -13.35 8.77 11.01
N GLU A 119 -13.21 8.38 12.29
CA GLU A 119 -12.83 9.35 13.35
C GLU A 119 -11.48 10.02 13.09
N PHE A 120 -10.50 9.32 12.52
CA PHE A 120 -9.19 9.88 12.16
C PHE A 120 -9.34 10.90 11.02
N LEU A 121 -10.13 10.54 9.99
CA LEU A 121 -10.37 11.38 8.83
C LEU A 121 -11.10 12.68 9.22
N CYS A 122 -12.14 12.60 10.06
CA CYS A 122 -12.91 13.77 10.50
C CYS A 122 -12.06 14.82 11.23
N LYS A 123 -10.94 14.44 11.85
CA LYS A 123 -10.00 15.41 12.44
C LYS A 123 -9.35 16.31 11.40
N TYR A 124 -9.29 15.88 10.16
CA TYR A 124 -8.72 16.61 9.04
C TYR A 124 -9.77 17.33 8.15
N GLU A 125 -11.04 17.37 8.56
CA GLU A 125 -12.14 17.95 7.74
C GLU A 125 -11.90 19.39 7.29
N LYS A 126 -11.21 20.19 8.13
CA LYS A 126 -10.95 21.62 7.87
C LYS A 126 -9.78 21.86 6.90
N TYR A 127 -9.04 20.83 6.51
CA TYR A 127 -7.84 20.95 5.69
C TYR A 127 -8.19 20.78 4.22
N ARG A 128 -7.54 21.56 3.33
CA ARG A 128 -7.86 21.55 1.90
C ARG A 128 -7.70 20.17 1.22
N PHE A 129 -6.79 19.34 1.73
CA PHE A 129 -6.52 17.98 1.24
C PHE A 129 -7.51 16.92 1.74
N PHE A 130 -8.52 17.31 2.53
CA PHE A 130 -9.47 16.38 3.13
C PHE A 130 -10.18 15.50 2.10
N ASN A 131 -10.65 16.08 0.99
CA ASN A 131 -11.33 15.32 -0.05
C ASN A 131 -10.40 14.26 -0.67
N THR A 132 -9.16 14.62 -1.00
CA THR A 132 -8.16 13.67 -1.51
C THR A 132 -7.87 12.56 -0.50
N LEU A 133 -7.84 12.87 0.79
CA LEU A 133 -7.66 11.90 1.87
C LEU A 133 -8.84 10.91 1.95
N ILE A 134 -10.07 11.40 1.79
CA ILE A 134 -11.27 10.56 1.69
C ILE A 134 -11.24 9.71 0.42
N ASP A 135 -10.90 10.29 -0.74
CA ASP A 135 -10.84 9.58 -2.01
C ASP A 135 -9.77 8.48 -2.02
N PHE A 136 -8.68 8.67 -1.27
CA PHE A 136 -7.70 7.61 -1.03
C PHE A 136 -8.27 6.52 -0.12
N MET A 137 -8.94 6.89 0.97
CA MET A 137 -9.60 5.92 1.85
C MET A 137 -10.65 5.10 1.11
N LEU A 138 -11.38 5.67 0.16
CA LEU A 138 -12.41 4.99 -0.62
C LEU A 138 -11.86 4.06 -1.72
N ASP A 139 -10.55 4.03 -1.92
CA ASP A 139 -9.93 3.24 -2.98
C ASP A 139 -10.07 1.73 -2.75
N GLU A 140 -10.68 1.01 -3.70
CA GLU A 140 -10.91 -0.42 -3.54
C GLU A 140 -9.59 -1.21 -3.46
N ASN A 141 -8.55 -0.80 -4.20
CA ASN A 141 -7.27 -1.50 -4.19
C ASN A 141 -6.55 -1.34 -2.86
N PHE A 142 -6.67 -0.18 -2.19
CA PHE A 142 -6.22 -0.02 -0.81
C PHE A 142 -6.89 -1.05 0.13
N HIS A 143 -8.19 -1.24 -0.02
CA HIS A 143 -8.95 -2.19 0.79
C HIS A 143 -8.65 -3.66 0.46
N LYS A 144 -8.34 -3.99 -0.79
CA LYS A 144 -7.85 -5.32 -1.18
C LYS A 144 -6.49 -5.63 -0.57
N VAL A 145 -5.53 -4.69 -0.61
CA VAL A 145 -4.22 -4.85 0.05
C VAL A 145 -4.38 -5.08 1.55
N LYS A 146 -5.24 -4.29 2.21
CA LYS A 146 -5.57 -4.46 3.64
C LYS A 146 -6.23 -5.80 3.93
N GLY A 147 -7.15 -6.25 3.07
CA GLY A 147 -7.76 -7.56 3.16
C GLY A 147 -6.73 -8.68 3.10
N TYR A 148 -5.88 -8.67 2.07
CA TYR A 148 -4.80 -9.63 1.87
C TYR A 148 -3.87 -9.72 3.10
N ALA A 149 -3.36 -8.58 3.58
CA ALA A 149 -2.45 -8.53 4.73
C ALA A 149 -3.12 -9.07 6.01
N ASN A 150 -4.40 -8.75 6.23
CA ASN A 150 -5.15 -9.28 7.37
C ASN A 150 -5.38 -10.80 7.27
N THR A 151 -5.70 -11.32 6.09
CA THR A 151 -5.88 -12.77 5.88
C THR A 151 -4.60 -13.54 6.23
N ILE A 152 -3.45 -13.07 5.76
CA ILE A 152 -2.15 -13.70 6.06
C ILE A 152 -1.82 -13.64 7.56
N LYS A 153 -2.05 -12.49 8.21
CA LYS A 153 -1.81 -12.31 9.66
C LYS A 153 -2.59 -13.33 10.51
N HIS A 154 -3.76 -13.76 10.04
CA HIS A 154 -4.66 -14.64 10.77
C HIS A 154 -4.63 -16.12 10.33
N LYS A 155 -3.51 -16.57 9.73
CA LYS A 155 -3.01 -17.97 9.63
C LYS A 155 -3.16 -18.71 8.28
N HIS A 156 -3.62 -18.08 7.20
CA HIS A 156 -3.62 -18.73 5.88
C HIS A 156 -3.01 -17.82 4.82
N LEU A 157 -1.92 -18.26 4.19
CA LEU A 157 -1.47 -17.67 2.92
C LEU A 157 -2.61 -17.85 1.92
N ILE A 158 -3.00 -16.77 1.26
CA ILE A 158 -3.97 -16.85 0.18
C ILE A 158 -3.28 -17.63 -0.95
N ARG A 159 -3.86 -18.77 -1.31
CA ARG A 159 -3.29 -19.63 -2.34
C ARG A 159 -3.32 -18.90 -3.67
N VAL A 160 -2.20 -19.00 -4.39
CA VAL A 160 -2.06 -18.54 -5.77
C VAL A 160 -2.16 -19.75 -6.70
N ALA A 161 -3.17 -19.75 -7.56
CA ALA A 161 -3.33 -20.73 -8.61
C ALA A 161 -2.67 -20.20 -9.89
N ASN A 162 -1.73 -20.97 -10.45
CA ASN A 162 -1.18 -20.73 -11.78
C ASN A 162 -2.17 -21.25 -12.81
N ARG A 163 -2.71 -20.43 -13.70
CA ARG A 163 -3.74 -20.79 -14.70
C ARG A 163 -3.18 -21.02 -16.11
N LEU A 164 -1.86 -21.24 -16.24
CA LEU A 164 -1.02 -21.33 -17.46
C LEU A 164 -0.57 -19.97 -17.98
N ASP A 165 -1.49 -19.00 -18.13
CA ASP A 165 -1.21 -17.69 -18.73
C ASP A 165 -1.38 -16.53 -17.75
N TYR A 166 -1.94 -16.77 -16.57
CA TYR A 166 -2.03 -15.81 -15.47
C TYR A 166 -1.99 -16.49 -14.10
N LEU A 167 -1.85 -15.69 -13.04
CA LEU A 167 -1.93 -16.12 -11.65
C LEU A 167 -3.22 -15.62 -11.02
N GLU A 168 -3.85 -16.43 -10.18
CA GLU A 168 -5.17 -16.16 -9.62
C GLU A 168 -5.18 -16.39 -8.09
N PHE A 169 -5.72 -15.44 -7.33
CA PHE A 169 -6.04 -15.69 -5.92
C PHE A 169 -7.32 -16.53 -5.82
N GLU A 170 -7.32 -17.57 -4.98
CA GLU A 170 -8.54 -18.37 -4.72
C GLU A 170 -9.70 -17.48 -4.25
N SER A 171 -9.66 -17.02 -3.01
CA SER A 171 -10.59 -16.01 -2.50
C SER A 171 -10.21 -15.50 -1.12
N PHE A 172 -10.63 -14.28 -0.80
CA PHE A 172 -10.44 -13.66 0.51
C PHE A 172 -11.48 -12.57 0.75
N ASP A 173 -11.69 -12.24 2.02
CA ASP A 173 -12.68 -11.22 2.42
C ASP A 173 -12.02 -9.86 2.61
N ILE A 174 -12.69 -8.83 2.12
CA ILE A 174 -12.27 -7.44 2.29
C ILE A 174 -13.41 -6.62 2.92
N LYS A 175 -13.05 -5.58 3.66
CA LYS A 175 -14.01 -4.58 4.16
C LYS A 175 -13.92 -3.37 3.25
N VAL A 176 -14.95 -3.14 2.42
CA VAL A 176 -15.02 -2.02 1.48
C VAL A 176 -15.74 -0.85 2.14
N PRO A 177 -15.19 0.37 2.07
CA PRO A 177 -15.87 1.55 2.57
C PRO A 177 -16.96 1.97 1.58
N VAL A 178 -18.14 2.27 2.10
CA VAL A 178 -19.28 2.79 1.35
C VAL A 178 -19.65 4.11 1.99
N ARG A 179 -19.60 5.18 1.19
CA ARG A 179 -20.05 6.51 1.60
C ARG A 179 -21.58 6.50 1.63
N THR A 180 -22.16 6.86 2.76
CA THR A 180 -23.61 6.99 2.91
C THR A 180 -24.09 8.35 2.40
N ALA A 181 -25.40 8.49 2.22
CA ALA A 181 -26.04 9.76 1.85
C ALA A 181 -25.75 10.90 2.85
N ASN A 182 -25.38 10.56 4.10
CA ASN A 182 -25.06 11.52 5.16
C ASN A 182 -23.55 11.84 5.25
N CYS A 183 -22.76 11.44 4.26
CA CYS A 183 -21.30 11.56 4.25
C CYS A 183 -20.56 10.71 5.30
N ASP A 184 -21.24 9.78 5.98
CA ASP A 184 -20.58 8.78 6.83
C ASP A 184 -19.92 7.68 5.99
N ILE A 185 -18.87 7.06 6.53
CA ILE A 185 -18.21 5.90 5.90
C ILE A 185 -18.57 4.64 6.68
N ASN A 186 -19.38 3.79 6.06
CA ASN A 186 -19.68 2.45 6.57
C ASN A 186 -18.80 1.40 5.87
N PHE A 187 -18.59 0.25 6.50
CA PHE A 187 -17.82 -0.84 5.90
C PHE A 187 -18.72 -2.03 5.61
N VAL A 188 -18.68 -2.49 4.37
CA VAL A 188 -19.39 -3.69 3.92
C VAL A 188 -18.38 -4.80 3.65
N LEU A 189 -18.69 -6.01 4.09
CA LEU A 189 -17.87 -7.18 3.78
C LEU A 189 -18.11 -7.59 2.33
N LYS A 190 -17.04 -7.74 1.55
CA LYS A 190 -17.06 -8.21 0.17
C LYS A 190 -16.09 -9.39 0.04
N ARG A 191 -16.55 -10.49 -0.56
CA ARG A 191 -15.71 -11.61 -0.97
C ARG A 191 -15.05 -11.26 -2.30
N ILE A 192 -13.73 -11.38 -2.39
CA ILE A 192 -13.00 -11.33 -3.65
C ILE A 192 -12.72 -12.77 -4.06
N GLU A 193 -13.03 -13.11 -5.32
CA GLU A 193 -12.86 -14.44 -5.88
C GLU A 193 -12.13 -14.35 -7.21
N ASN A 194 -11.27 -15.33 -7.49
CA ASN A 194 -10.60 -15.51 -8.78
C ASN A 194 -9.91 -14.23 -9.32
N GLN A 195 -9.35 -13.40 -8.44
CA GLN A 195 -8.71 -12.15 -8.87
C GLN A 195 -7.37 -12.45 -9.55
N ASN A 196 -7.17 -11.91 -10.75
CA ASN A 196 -5.86 -11.94 -11.42
C ASN A 196 -4.83 -11.19 -10.57
N VAL A 197 -3.80 -11.92 -10.12
CA VAL A 197 -2.78 -11.40 -9.20
C VAL A 197 -1.88 -10.40 -9.88
N LEU A 198 -1.49 -10.66 -11.14
CA LEU A 198 -0.55 -9.82 -11.87
C LEU A 198 -1.18 -8.46 -12.19
N GLU A 199 -2.41 -8.46 -12.69
CA GLU A 199 -3.19 -7.24 -12.93
C GLU A 199 -3.39 -6.44 -11.65
N PHE A 200 -3.75 -7.09 -10.54
CA PHE A 200 -3.94 -6.40 -9.26
C PHE A 200 -2.65 -5.76 -8.72
N ILE A 201 -1.53 -6.47 -8.80
CA ILE A 201 -0.23 -5.94 -8.38
C ILE A 201 0.22 -4.79 -9.29
N GLU A 202 -0.01 -4.92 -10.60
CA GLU A 202 0.24 -3.84 -11.56
C GLU A 202 -0.63 -2.61 -11.26
N GLU A 203 -1.92 -2.78 -10.99
CA GLU A 203 -2.80 -1.68 -10.57
C GLU A 203 -2.30 -1.01 -9.29
N CYS A 204 -1.84 -1.80 -8.31
CA CYS A 204 -1.24 -1.28 -7.10
C CYS A 204 0.02 -0.44 -7.40
N HIS A 205 0.91 -0.96 -8.25
CA HIS A 205 2.16 -0.30 -8.60
C HIS A 205 1.94 0.97 -9.45
N ASN A 206 1.09 0.89 -10.47
CA ASN A 206 0.91 1.94 -11.47
C ASN A 206 -0.14 2.98 -11.09
N HIS A 207 -1.05 2.68 -10.15
CA HIS A 207 -2.14 3.60 -9.77
C HIS A 207 -2.18 3.87 -8.27
N LEU A 208 -2.22 2.85 -7.40
CA LEU A 208 -2.40 3.06 -5.96
C LEU A 208 -1.19 3.77 -5.32
N ILE A 209 0.03 3.34 -5.64
CA ILE A 209 1.27 3.96 -5.15
C ILE A 209 1.38 5.42 -5.64
N PRO A 210 1.21 5.74 -6.93
CA PRO A 210 1.17 7.14 -7.39
C PRO A 210 0.08 7.98 -6.73
N LYS A 211 -1.13 7.43 -6.56
CA LYS A 211 -2.24 8.12 -5.87
C LYS A 211 -1.89 8.44 -4.41
N PHE A 212 -1.24 7.50 -3.72
CA PHE A 212 -0.72 7.72 -2.37
C PHE A 212 0.29 8.87 -2.31
N PHE A 213 1.23 8.91 -3.25
CA PHE A 213 2.24 9.97 -3.28
C PHE A 213 1.67 11.32 -3.74
N ALA A 214 0.66 11.34 -4.60
CA ALA A 214 -0.07 12.56 -4.93
C ALA A 214 -0.72 13.18 -3.68
N LEU A 215 -1.36 12.36 -2.84
CA LEU A 215 -1.90 12.79 -1.54
C LEU A 215 -0.79 13.36 -0.63
N CYS A 216 0.36 12.68 -0.53
CA CYS A 216 1.49 13.17 0.25
C CYS A 216 2.01 14.54 -0.24
N ASN A 217 2.12 14.74 -1.56
CA ASN A 217 2.53 16.01 -2.15
C ASN A 217 1.54 17.13 -1.84
N GLU A 218 0.24 16.87 -1.92
CA GLU A 218 -0.77 17.87 -1.60
C GLU A 218 -0.69 18.33 -0.13
N ILE A 219 -0.38 17.41 0.78
CA ILE A 219 -0.15 17.68 2.19
C ILE A 219 1.12 18.50 2.41
N LEU A 220 2.20 18.16 1.71
CA LEU A 220 3.44 18.95 1.71
C LEU A 220 3.15 20.39 1.27
N ASP A 221 2.51 20.57 0.12
CA ASP A 221 2.17 21.89 -0.40
C ASP A 221 1.31 22.67 0.59
N PHE A 222 0.38 22.00 1.27
CA PHE A 222 -0.46 22.65 2.29
C PHE A 222 0.39 23.19 3.46
N LYS A 223 1.38 22.41 3.92
CA LYS A 223 2.25 22.79 5.03
C LYS A 223 3.31 23.81 4.62
N SER A 224 3.69 23.89 3.35
CA SER A 224 4.61 24.92 2.83
C SER A 224 3.95 26.28 2.68
N CYS A 225 2.65 26.33 2.35
CA CYS A 225 1.90 27.58 2.19
C CYS A 225 1.42 28.22 3.51
N ASN A 226 1.40 27.47 4.61
CA ASN A 226 0.96 27.92 5.94
C ASN A 226 2.11 27.84 6.94
#